data_AF-A0A522YBG5-F1
#
_entry.id   AF-A0A522YBG5-F1
#
_cell.length_a   1.000
_cell.length_b   1.000
_cell.length_c   1.000
_cell.angle_alpha   90.00
_cell.angle_beta   90.00
_cell.angle_gamma   90.00
#
_symmetry.space_group_name_H-M   'P 1'
#
loop_
_entity.id
_entity.type
_entity.pdbx_description
1 polymer ?
#
loop_
_entity_poly.entity_id
_entity_poly.type
_entity_poly.pdbx_seq_one_letter_code
_entity_poly.pdbx_strand_id
1 'polypeptide(L)'
;MRKNYKITKQDFTTEDPWRIFRILSEFVEGFEELSQVGKAVTIFGSARTPPDNKYYKLAEEIAYLMAKEGYAVITGSGPGIMEAANKGARRAKGHSIGLNIQLPMEQRANPYVDTLI
;
A
#
# COMPACT_ATOMS: atom_id res chain seq x y z
N MET A 1 32.81 -39.70 -13.94
CA MET A 1 32.67 -38.39 -14.63
C MET A 1 32.01 -37.40 -13.67
N ARG A 2 32.77 -36.48 -13.07
CA ARG A 2 32.24 -35.40 -12.22
C ARG A 2 31.64 -34.32 -13.13
N LYS A 3 30.34 -34.04 -13.01
CA LYS A 3 29.69 -32.91 -13.69
C LYS A 3 30.16 -31.61 -13.05
N ASN A 4 30.89 -30.78 -13.80
CA ASN A 4 31.22 -29.41 -13.40
C ASN A 4 29.95 -28.57 -13.41
N TYR A 5 29.40 -28.31 -12.22
CA TYR A 5 28.42 -27.24 -12.04
C TYR A 5 29.16 -25.90 -12.20
N LYS A 6 28.89 -25.17 -13.30
CA LYS A 6 29.24 -23.76 -13.38
C LYS A 6 28.34 -23.01 -12.42
N ILE A 7 28.86 -22.65 -11.25
CA ILE A 7 28.24 -21.66 -10.38
C ILE A 7 28.36 -20.31 -11.12
N THR A 8 27.29 -19.88 -11.77
CA THR A 8 27.15 -18.48 -12.17
C THR A 8 27.04 -17.66 -10.90
N LYS A 9 28.16 -17.06 -10.46
CA LYS A 9 28.16 -16.03 -9.43
C LYS A 9 27.29 -14.87 -9.95
N GLN A 10 26.03 -14.83 -9.57
CA GLN A 10 25.34 -13.57 -9.39
C GLN A 10 25.96 -12.99 -8.11
N ASP A 11 26.97 -12.15 -8.28
CA ASP A 11 27.82 -11.69 -7.20
C ASP A 11 27.03 -10.73 -6.32
N PHE A 12 26.65 -11.17 -5.12
CA PHE A 12 25.94 -10.39 -4.10
C PHE A 12 26.57 -8.99 -3.90
N THR A 13 27.87 -8.86 -4.15
CA THR A 13 28.70 -7.70 -3.83
C THR A 13 28.56 -6.49 -4.77
N THR A 14 27.92 -6.62 -5.95
CA THR A 14 27.84 -5.51 -6.95
C THR A 14 26.46 -4.85 -7.08
N GLU A 15 25.37 -5.53 -6.71
CA GLU A 15 24.02 -4.94 -6.64
C GLU A 15 23.74 -4.20 -5.30
N ASP A 16 24.65 -4.33 -4.33
CA ASP A 16 24.41 -3.98 -2.93
C ASP A 16 24.34 -2.46 -2.62
N PRO A 17 25.25 -1.59 -3.09
CA PRO A 17 25.22 -0.17 -2.72
C PRO A 17 23.97 0.55 -3.25
N TRP A 18 23.59 0.29 -4.51
CA TRP A 18 22.41 0.89 -5.12
C TRP A 18 21.11 0.43 -4.44
N ARG A 19 21.06 -0.81 -3.96
CA ARG A 19 19.93 -1.32 -3.17
C ARG A 19 19.82 -0.58 -1.83
N ILE A 20 20.94 -0.31 -1.17
CA ILE A 20 20.96 0.50 0.06
C ILE A 20 20.44 1.91 -0.23
N PHE A 21 20.94 2.56 -1.28
CA PHE A 21 20.45 3.90 -1.66
C PHE A 21 18.95 3.90 -1.97
N ARG A 22 18.44 2.89 -2.69
CA ARG A 22 17.01 2.76 -2.96
C ARG A 22 16.19 2.61 -1.68
N ILE A 23 16.59 1.71 -0.78
CA ILE A 23 15.91 1.51 0.51
C ILE A 23 15.92 2.80 1.32
N LEU A 24 17.06 3.50 1.38
CA LEU A 24 17.16 4.79 2.05
C LEU A 24 16.24 5.84 1.41
N SER A 25 16.16 5.90 0.07
CA SER A 25 15.23 6.79 -0.65
C SER A 25 13.78 6.50 -0.29
N GLU A 26 13.37 5.22 -0.30
CA GLU A 26 12.01 4.80 0.08
C GLU A 26 11.68 5.18 1.54
N PHE A 27 12.66 5.09 2.45
CA PHE A 27 12.48 5.57 3.83
C PHE A 27 12.34 7.09 3.91
N VAL A 28 13.18 7.85 3.21
CA VAL A 28 13.13 9.32 3.21
C VAL A 28 11.80 9.80 2.63
N GLU A 29 11.41 9.30 1.46
CA GLU A 29 10.13 9.61 0.80
C GLU A 29 8.95 9.26 1.72
N GLY A 30 8.96 8.05 2.31
CA GLY A 30 7.94 7.61 3.24
C GLY A 30 7.83 8.50 4.49
N PHE A 31 8.96 8.93 5.06
CA PHE A 31 8.96 9.81 6.23
C PHE A 31 8.52 11.23 5.89
N GLU A 32 8.95 11.80 4.77
CA GLU A 32 8.53 13.14 4.35
C GLU A 32 7.01 13.22 4.19
N GLU A 33 6.43 12.30 3.41
CA GLU A 33 4.99 12.25 3.14
C GLU A 33 4.18 11.93 4.42
N LEU A 34 4.57 10.90 5.17
CA LEU A 34 3.80 10.46 6.35
C LEU A 34 3.99 11.36 7.57
N SER A 35 5.06 12.17 7.64
CA SER A 35 5.27 13.10 8.77
C SER A 35 4.18 14.15 8.91
N GLN A 36 3.50 14.48 7.80
CA GLN A 36 2.42 15.46 7.77
C GLN A 36 1.05 14.84 8.07
N VAL A 37 0.98 13.51 8.15
CA VAL A 37 -0.26 12.78 8.44
C VAL A 37 -0.53 12.86 9.94
N GLY A 38 -1.69 13.43 10.29
CA GLY A 38 -2.16 13.49 11.67
C GLY A 38 -2.65 12.14 12.20
N LYS A 39 -3.78 12.12 12.91
CA LYS A 39 -4.40 10.86 13.34
C LYS A 39 -4.69 9.99 12.11
N ALA A 40 -4.31 8.72 12.16
CA ALA A 40 -4.54 7.79 11.05
C ALA A 40 -4.92 6.40 11.55
N VAL A 41 -5.62 5.65 10.69
CA VAL A 41 -5.93 4.24 10.89
C VAL A 41 -5.55 3.46 9.64
N THR A 42 -4.88 2.33 9.83
CA THR A 42 -4.52 1.43 8.73
C THR A 42 -5.54 0.30 8.63
N ILE A 43 -6.10 0.08 7.43
CA ILE A 43 -7.08 -0.98 7.18
C ILE A 43 -6.50 -1.98 6.18
N PHE A 44 -6.43 -3.24 6.62
CA PHE A 44 -6.02 -4.38 5.79
C PHE A 44 -7.19 -5.31 5.49
N GLY A 45 -7.12 -5.99 4.35
CA GLY A 45 -8.05 -7.05 4.02
C GLY A 45 -7.82 -7.61 2.61
N SER A 46 -8.66 -8.57 2.23
CA SER A 46 -8.52 -9.29 0.97
C SER A 46 -8.69 -8.38 -0.25
N ALA A 47 -7.71 -8.44 -1.15
CA ALA A 47 -7.74 -7.79 -2.47
C ALA A 47 -8.83 -8.35 -3.41
N ARG A 48 -9.37 -9.53 -3.09
CA ARG A 48 -10.29 -10.29 -3.96
C ARG A 48 -11.76 -10.19 -3.54
N THR A 49 -12.06 -9.37 -2.54
CA THR A 49 -13.43 -9.25 -2.02
C THR A 49 -14.28 -8.42 -2.97
N PRO A 50 -15.41 -8.93 -3.49
CA PRO A 50 -16.23 -8.18 -4.43
C PRO A 50 -17.07 -7.09 -3.71
N PRO A 51 -17.48 -6.01 -4.41
CA PRO A 51 -18.21 -4.88 -3.81
C PRO A 51 -19.58 -5.20 -3.19
N ASP A 52 -20.22 -6.28 -3.64
CA ASP A 52 -21.51 -6.74 -3.12
C ASP A 52 -21.38 -7.46 -1.76
N ASN A 53 -20.18 -7.93 -1.42
CA ASN A 53 -19.89 -8.66 -0.20
C ASN A 53 -20.13 -7.79 1.05
N LYS A 54 -20.69 -8.41 2.10
CA LYS A 54 -20.94 -7.74 3.38
C LYS A 54 -19.69 -7.11 3.99
N TYR A 55 -18.52 -7.73 3.84
CA TYR A 55 -17.26 -7.24 4.40
C TYR A 55 -16.71 -6.03 3.63
N TYR A 56 -16.95 -5.97 2.32
CA TYR A 56 -16.62 -4.77 1.53
C TYR A 56 -17.41 -3.57 2.04
N LYS A 57 -18.73 -3.71 2.15
CA LYS A 57 -19.62 -2.64 2.65
C LYS A 57 -19.26 -2.22 4.07
N LEU A 58 -18.92 -3.19 4.93
CA LEU A 58 -18.51 -2.91 6.30
C LEU A 58 -17.17 -2.15 6.36
N ALA A 59 -16.20 -2.52 5.53
CA ALA A 59 -14.93 -1.80 5.45
C ALA A 59 -15.12 -0.35 4.95
N GLU A 60 -15.97 -0.15 3.94
CA GLU A 60 -16.35 1.20 3.46
C GLU A 60 -16.99 2.03 4.58
N GLU A 61 -17.90 1.45 5.35
CA GLU A 61 -18.58 2.16 6.44
C GLU A 61 -17.66 2.47 7.61
N ILE A 62 -16.81 1.53 8.04
CA ILE A 62 -15.83 1.76 9.11
C ILE A 62 -14.88 2.88 8.70
N ALA A 63 -14.33 2.85 7.48
CA ALA A 63 -13.43 3.88 7.00
C ALA A 63 -14.11 5.26 6.90
N TYR A 64 -15.38 5.29 6.48
CA TYR A 64 -16.18 6.51 6.46
C TYR A 64 -16.33 7.12 7.87
N LEU A 65 -16.69 6.31 8.86
CA LEU A 65 -16.88 6.77 10.24
C LEU A 65 -15.56 7.26 10.85
N MET A 66 -14.46 6.53 10.64
CA MET A 66 -13.13 6.95 11.12
C MET A 66 -12.70 8.27 10.48
N ALA A 67 -12.93 8.44 9.18
CA ALA A 67 -12.63 9.68 8.47
C ALA A 67 -13.49 10.86 8.95
N LYS A 68 -14.75 10.62 9.36
CA LYS A 68 -15.59 11.65 9.99
C LYS A 68 -15.06 12.13 11.33
N GLU A 69 -14.40 11.25 12.09
CA GLU A 69 -13.73 11.58 13.34
C GLU A 69 -12.33 12.20 13.14
N GLY A 70 -11.96 12.52 11.90
CA GLY A 70 -10.70 13.20 11.56
C GLY A 70 -9.49 12.28 11.46
N TYR A 71 -9.69 10.96 11.30
CA TYR A 71 -8.61 10.03 11.00
C TYR A 71 -8.36 9.96 9.49
N ALA A 72 -7.11 10.07 9.07
CA ALA A 72 -6.69 9.61 7.75
C ALA A 72 -6.83 8.08 7.66
N VAL A 73 -7.14 7.58 6.48
CA VAL A 73 -7.24 6.13 6.23
C VAL A 73 -6.09 5.70 5.34
N ILE A 74 -5.31 4.74 5.83
CA ILE A 74 -4.15 4.19 5.14
C ILE A 74 -4.47 2.74 4.72
N THR A 75 -4.16 2.40 3.47
CA THR A 75 -4.32 1.03 2.95
C THR A 75 -3.11 0.64 2.08
N GLY A 76 -3.12 -0.56 1.50
CA GLY A 76 -2.16 -0.96 0.46
C GLY A 76 -2.55 -0.56 -0.98
N SER A 77 -3.55 0.31 -1.17
CA SER A 77 -4.05 0.77 -2.48
C SER A 77 -4.65 -0.30 -3.42
N GLY A 78 -4.62 -1.58 -3.07
CA GLY A 78 -5.15 -2.66 -3.91
C GLY A 78 -6.69 -2.68 -4.01
N PRO A 79 -7.23 -3.65 -4.79
CA PRO A 79 -8.68 -3.85 -4.90
C PRO A 79 -9.31 -4.41 -3.61
N GLY A 80 -10.61 -4.70 -3.65
CA GLY A 80 -11.33 -5.37 -2.57
C GLY A 80 -11.46 -4.53 -1.31
N ILE A 81 -11.08 -5.08 -0.15
CA ILE A 81 -11.25 -4.39 1.15
C ILE A 81 -10.45 -3.08 1.21
N MET A 82 -9.27 -3.05 0.61
CA MET A 82 -8.43 -1.85 0.58
C MET A 82 -9.12 -0.73 -0.22
N GLU A 83 -9.64 -1.05 -1.41
CA GLU A 83 -10.45 -0.13 -2.19
C GLU A 83 -11.68 0.35 -1.41
N ALA A 84 -12.40 -0.54 -0.75
CA ALA A 84 -13.57 -0.19 0.06
C ALA A 84 -13.23 0.84 1.15
N ALA A 85 -12.10 0.64 1.83
CA ALA A 85 -11.62 1.56 2.86
C ALA A 85 -11.25 2.94 2.29
N ASN A 86 -10.47 2.98 1.20
CA ASN A 86 -10.13 4.26 0.54
C ASN A 86 -11.40 4.99 0.04
N LYS A 87 -12.35 4.24 -0.52
CA LYS A 87 -13.65 4.76 -0.96
C LYS A 87 -14.45 5.37 0.19
N GLY A 88 -14.51 4.68 1.34
CA GLY A 88 -15.18 5.16 2.55
C GLY A 88 -14.57 6.48 3.07
N ALA A 89 -13.24 6.54 3.13
CA ALA A 89 -12.50 7.73 3.55
C ALA A 89 -12.79 8.94 2.64
N ARG A 90 -12.67 8.73 1.32
CA ARG A 90 -12.92 9.77 0.32
C ARG A 90 -14.38 10.23 0.31
N ARG A 91 -15.34 9.31 0.52
CA ARG A 91 -16.77 9.63 0.69
C ARG A 91 -17.02 10.54 1.90
N ALA A 92 -16.23 10.41 2.97
CA ALA A 92 -16.31 11.29 4.13
C ALA A 92 -15.62 12.65 3.93
N LYS A 93 -14.91 12.85 2.80
CA LYS A 93 -13.94 13.93 2.53
C LYS A 93 -12.75 13.91 3.50
N GLY A 94 -12.42 12.74 4.05
CA GLY A 94 -11.19 12.54 4.82
C GLY A 94 -10.02 12.20 3.90
N HIS A 95 -8.81 12.23 4.47
CA HIS A 95 -7.59 11.96 3.72
C HIS A 95 -7.41 10.46 3.47
N SER A 96 -7.37 10.06 2.20
CA SER A 96 -7.23 8.66 1.78
C SER A 96 -5.83 8.42 1.23
N ILE A 97 -5.05 7.62 1.94
CA ILE A 97 -3.65 7.31 1.62
C ILE A 97 -3.57 5.85 1.21
N GLY A 98 -2.65 5.53 0.29
CA GLY A 98 -2.24 4.14 0.19
C GLY A 98 -0.78 3.96 -0.12
N LEU A 99 -0.21 2.99 0.59
CA LEU A 99 1.18 2.56 0.57
C LEU A 99 1.27 1.36 -0.38
N ASN A 100 1.53 1.63 -1.64
CA ASN A 100 1.51 0.61 -2.67
C ASN A 100 2.82 -0.17 -2.69
N ILE A 101 2.78 -1.38 -3.26
CA ILE A 101 3.97 -2.19 -3.46
C ILE A 101 4.11 -2.51 -4.94
N GLN A 102 5.34 -2.77 -5.37
CA GLN A 102 5.59 -3.19 -6.73
C GLN A 102 5.32 -4.69 -6.87
N LEU A 103 4.33 -5.05 -7.68
CA LEU A 103 3.96 -6.43 -7.98
C LEU A 103 4.15 -6.72 -9.48
N PRO A 104 4.55 -7.95 -9.86
CA PRO A 104 4.67 -8.34 -11.26
C PRO A 104 3.33 -8.24 -12.03
N MET A 105 2.21 -8.41 -11.31
CA MET A 105 0.84 -8.34 -11.80
C MET A 105 -0.01 -7.66 -10.71
N GLU A 106 -0.96 -6.81 -11.08
CA GLU A 106 -1.79 -5.95 -10.17
C GLU A 106 -1.10 -4.68 -9.61
N GLN A 107 -0.57 -3.82 -10.50
CA GLN A 107 0.12 -2.58 -10.09
C GLN A 107 -0.79 -1.35 -9.91
N ARG A 108 -2.07 -1.43 -10.25
CA ARG A 108 -2.93 -0.24 -10.33
C ARG A 108 -3.55 0.08 -8.97
N ALA A 109 -3.15 1.21 -8.39
CA ALA A 109 -3.82 1.78 -7.23
C ALA A 109 -5.31 2.03 -7.53
N ASN A 110 -6.16 1.80 -6.54
CA ASN A 110 -7.59 2.04 -6.66
C ASN A 110 -7.89 3.56 -6.81
N PRO A 111 -9.02 3.95 -7.42
CA PRO A 111 -9.29 5.34 -7.81
C PRO A 111 -9.70 6.25 -6.64
N TYR A 112 -9.65 5.76 -5.40
CA TYR A 112 -10.07 6.49 -4.21
C TYR A 112 -8.90 6.92 -3.32
N VAL A 113 -7.67 6.76 -3.79
CA VAL A 113 -6.45 7.23 -3.11
C VAL A 113 -6.19 8.68 -3.53
N ASP A 114 -5.97 9.56 -2.55
CA ASP A 114 -5.60 10.95 -2.77
C ASP A 114 -4.06 11.13 -2.73
N THR A 115 -3.38 10.42 -1.82
CA THR A 115 -1.91 10.37 -1.72
C THR A 115 -1.42 8.93 -1.90
N LEU A 116 -0.63 8.69 -2.95
CA LEU A 116 -0.03 7.39 -3.25
C LEU A 116 1.45 7.45 -2.91
N ILE A 117 1.88 6.54 -2.04
CA ILE A 117 3.28 6.35 -1.62
C ILE A 117 3.69 4.95 -2.06
#